data_AF-A0A1T4VQC8-F1
#
_entry.id   AF-A0A1T4VQC8-F1
#
_cell.length_a   1.000
_cell.length_b   1.000
_cell.length_c   1.000
_cell.angle_alpha   90.00
_cell.angle_beta   90.00
_cell.angle_gamma   90.00
#
_symmetry.space_group_name_H-M   'P 1'
#
loop_
_entity.id
_entity.type
_entity.pdbx_description
1 polymer ?
#
loop_
_entity_poly.entity_id
_entity_poly.type
_entity_poly.pdbx_seq_one_letter_code
_entity_poly.pdbx_strand_id
1 'polypeptide(L)'
;MFTLNVPEEMLEKLRSMREEEEDSIRLREYKLGGGCSSKFILGLGIDEFDEDEDEKIEVQGVPFIAEKDFLLKHGHSFELSFNQNKEVLLNATESDM
;
A
#
# COMPACT_ATOMS: atom_id res chain seq x y z
N MET A 1 -6.85 5.64 11.71
CA MET A 1 -5.41 5.70 11.39
C MET A 1 -4.88 4.29 11.26
N PHE A 2 -4.20 3.96 10.18
CA PHE A 2 -3.59 2.64 9.96
C PHE A 2 -2.08 2.64 10.24
N THR A 3 -1.48 1.47 10.35
CA THR A 3 -0.06 1.23 10.56
C THR A 3 0.51 0.52 9.34
N LEU A 4 1.65 0.98 8.87
CA LEU A 4 2.37 0.39 7.76
C LEU A 4 3.84 0.20 8.12
N ASN A 5 4.27 -1.05 8.20
CA ASN A 5 5.68 -1.39 8.36
C ASN A 5 6.34 -1.45 6.98
N VAL A 6 7.27 -0.53 6.74
CA VAL A 6 8.04 -0.48 5.49
C VAL A 6 9.53 -0.60 5.80
N PRO A 7 10.24 -1.57 5.21
CA PRO A 7 11.69 -1.63 5.34
C PRO A 7 12.36 -0.45 4.63
N GLU A 8 13.47 0.02 5.17
CA GLU A 8 14.19 1.22 4.72
C GLU A 8 14.56 1.15 3.22
N GLU A 9 15.03 -0.01 2.76
CA GLU A 9 15.36 -0.27 1.35
C GLU A 9 14.18 -0.06 0.38
N MET A 10 12.93 -0.27 0.84
CA MET A 10 11.74 0.02 0.05
C MET A 10 11.39 1.49 0.08
N LEU A 11 11.54 2.15 1.24
CA LEU A 11 11.25 3.57 1.37
C LEU A 11 12.10 4.39 0.41
N GLU A 12 13.39 4.08 0.29
CA GLU A 12 14.27 4.74 -0.68
C GLU A 12 13.76 4.57 -2.11
N LYS A 13 13.37 3.35 -2.49
CA LYS A 13 12.84 3.04 -3.82
C LYS A 13 11.52 3.77 -4.09
N LEU A 14 10.58 3.72 -3.14
CA LEU A 14 9.27 4.37 -3.26
C LEU A 14 9.42 5.89 -3.33
N ARG A 15 10.33 6.45 -2.54
CA ARG A 15 10.65 7.87 -2.58
C ARG A 15 11.22 8.30 -3.93
N SER A 16 12.07 7.48 -4.55
CA SER A 16 12.56 7.75 -5.91
C SER A 16 11.51 7.53 -7.01
N MET A 17 10.42 6.79 -6.73
CA MET A 17 9.33 6.58 -7.69
C MET A 17 8.30 7.71 -7.69
N ARG A 18 8.25 8.53 -6.64
CA ARG A 18 7.38 9.72 -6.59
C ARG A 18 7.89 10.77 -7.57
N GLU A 19 7.03 11.25 -8.45
CA GLU A 19 7.40 12.23 -9.47
C GLU A 19 7.25 13.66 -8.93
N GLU A 20 6.26 13.89 -8.04
CA GLU A 20 5.98 15.17 -7.40
C GLU A 20 5.98 15.06 -5.86
N GLU A 21 6.21 16.18 -5.17
CA GLU A 21 6.25 16.20 -3.70
C GLU A 21 4.86 15.98 -3.07
N GLU A 22 3.80 16.22 -3.83
CA GLU A 22 2.39 16.08 -3.42
C GLU A 22 1.88 14.64 -3.62
N ASP A 23 2.54 13.85 -4.46
CA ASP A 23 2.20 12.46 -4.76
C ASP A 23 2.25 11.60 -3.51
N SER A 24 1.16 10.91 -3.19
CA SER A 24 1.11 9.97 -2.08
C SER A 24 1.11 8.52 -2.59
N ILE A 25 1.70 7.61 -1.82
CA ILE A 25 1.73 6.20 -2.17
C ILE A 25 0.41 5.55 -1.73
N ARG A 26 -0.44 5.18 -2.69
CA ARG A 26 -1.74 4.55 -2.44
C ARG A 26 -1.65 3.03 -2.31
N LEU A 27 -2.15 2.49 -1.20
CA LEU A 27 -2.33 1.06 -1.00
C LEU A 27 -3.56 0.61 -1.81
N ARG A 28 -3.41 -0.41 -2.66
CA ARG A 28 -4.51 -0.93 -3.49
C ARG A 28 -4.40 -2.42 -3.75
N GLU A 29 -5.54 -3.09 -3.94
CA GLU A 29 -5.55 -4.48 -4.41
C GLU A 29 -5.50 -4.54 -5.94
N TYR A 30 -4.67 -5.44 -6.47
CA TYR A 30 -4.63 -5.78 -7.87
C TYR A 30 -5.08 -7.23 -8.05
N LYS A 31 -5.98 -7.43 -9.00
CA LYS A 31 -6.32 -8.76 -9.47
C LYS A 31 -5.32 -9.19 -10.53
N LEU A 32 -4.40 -10.10 -10.18
CA LEU A 32 -3.51 -10.73 -11.14
C LEU A 32 -4.17 -12.00 -11.72
N GLY A 33 -4.31 -12.01 -13.05
CA GLY A 33 -4.79 -13.15 -13.83
C GLY A 33 -6.25 -13.05 -14.29
N GLY A 34 -6.55 -13.73 -15.41
CA GLY A 34 -7.91 -13.91 -15.93
C GLY A 34 -8.32 -15.38 -15.88
N GLY A 35 -9.54 -15.68 -15.39
CA GLY A 35 -10.08 -17.03 -15.25
C GLY A 35 -10.01 -17.61 -13.82
N CYS A 36 -10.20 -18.93 -13.68
CA CYS A 36 -10.28 -19.63 -12.37
C CYS A 36 -9.02 -19.52 -11.48
N SER A 37 -7.91 -18.98 -11.98
CA SER A 37 -6.65 -18.80 -11.24
C SER A 37 -6.39 -17.33 -10.87
N SER A 38 -7.45 -16.55 -10.67
CA SER A 38 -7.33 -15.16 -10.22
C SER A 38 -6.70 -15.12 -8.83
N LYS A 39 -5.57 -14.43 -8.68
CA LYS A 39 -4.99 -14.11 -7.37
C LYS A 39 -5.15 -12.63 -7.09
N PHE A 40 -5.67 -12.30 -5.92
CA PHE A 40 -5.64 -10.94 -5.41
C PHE A 40 -4.27 -10.73 -4.76
N ILE A 41 -3.52 -9.77 -5.28
CA ILE A 41 -2.28 -9.31 -4.67
C ILE A 41 -2.49 -7.88 -4.23
N LEU A 42 -1.86 -7.48 -3.14
CA LEU A 42 -1.86 -6.09 -2.74
C LEU A 42 -0.60 -5.43 -3.29
N GLY A 43 -0.73 -4.21 -3.77
CA GLY A 43 0.37 -3.43 -4.34
C GLY A 43 0.22 -1.95 -4.04
N LEU A 44 1.04 -1.16 -4.73
CA LEU A 44 1.18 0.27 -4.49
C LEU A 44 0.97 1.05 -5.80
N GLY A 45 0.21 2.15 -5.71
CA GLY A 45 0.08 3.17 -6.74
C GLY A 45 0.60 4.52 -6.24
N ILE A 46 0.65 5.49 -7.15
CA ILE A 46 0.83 6.90 -6.81
C ILE A 46 -0.51 7.58 -7.08
N ASP A 47 -0.99 8.35 -6.12
CA ASP A 47 -2.28 9.04 -6.21
C ASP A 47 -2.34 10.26 -5.27
N GLU A 48 -3.31 11.12 -5.50
CA GLU A 48 -3.60 12.28 -4.65
C GLU A 48 -4.35 11.85 -3.38
N PHE A 49 -4.12 12.56 -2.28
CA PHE A 49 -4.81 12.29 -1.02
C PHE A 49 -6.20 12.91 -1.02
N ASP A 50 -7.24 12.10 -0.83
CA ASP A 50 -8.62 12.55 -0.61
C ASP A 50 -9.00 12.44 0.89
N GLU A 51 -9.33 13.54 1.56
CA GLU A 51 -9.66 13.53 2.99
C GLU A 51 -11.00 12.84 3.32
N ASP A 52 -11.92 12.82 2.36
CA ASP A 52 -13.25 12.24 2.52
C ASP A 52 -13.22 10.72 2.32
N GLU A 53 -12.41 10.22 1.41
CA GLU A 53 -12.35 8.78 1.06
C GLU A 53 -11.13 8.05 1.62
N ASP A 54 -9.99 8.73 1.77
CA ASP A 54 -8.73 8.12 2.16
C ASP A 54 -8.31 8.46 3.59
N GLU A 55 -7.48 7.58 4.15
CA GLU A 55 -6.68 7.84 5.32
C GLU A 55 -5.23 8.04 4.87
N LYS A 56 -4.53 9.01 5.47
CA LYS A 56 -3.12 9.30 5.19
C LYS A 56 -2.27 9.06 6.42
N ILE A 57 -1.10 8.44 6.20
CA ILE A 57 -0.04 8.31 7.18
C ILE A 57 1.29 8.73 6.59
N GLU A 58 2.23 9.13 7.43
CA GLU A 58 3.59 9.41 7.00
C GLU A 58 4.54 8.40 7.65
N VAL A 59 5.24 7.64 6.81
CA VAL A 59 6.24 6.66 7.26
C VAL A 59 7.61 7.15 6.81
N GLN A 60 8.43 7.58 7.76
CA GLN A 60 9.79 8.09 7.52
C GLN A 60 9.85 9.19 6.42
N GLY A 61 8.87 10.09 6.39
CA GLY A 61 8.78 11.19 5.42
C GLY A 61 8.21 10.81 4.04
N VAL A 62 7.69 9.59 3.89
CA VAL A 62 6.92 9.18 2.70
C VAL A 62 5.44 9.16 3.07
N PRO A 63 4.58 9.94 2.39
CA PRO A 63 3.14 9.90 2.60
C PRO A 63 2.55 8.65 1.94
N PHE A 64 1.78 7.88 2.70
CA PHE A 64 1.01 6.75 2.24
C PHE A 64 -0.47 7.02 2.46
N ILE A 65 -1.29 6.62 1.52
CA ILE A 65 -2.74 6.74 1.60
C ILE A 65 -3.41 5.39 1.37
N ALA A 66 -4.57 5.19 1.99
CA ALA A 66 -5.38 4.00 1.82
C ALA A 66 -6.85 4.36 1.93
N GLU A 67 -7.68 3.79 1.04
CA GLU A 67 -9.12 3.98 1.08
C GLU A 67 -9.70 3.47 2.41
N LYS A 68 -10.67 4.19 2.96
CA LYS A 68 -11.38 3.78 4.18
C LYS A 68 -12.04 2.41 4.00
N ASP A 69 -12.68 2.14 2.85
CA ASP A 69 -13.25 0.83 2.53
C ASP A 69 -12.19 -0.29 2.46
N PHE A 70 -11.01 0.01 1.91
CA PHE A 70 -9.89 -0.93 1.89
C PHE A 70 -9.42 -1.29 3.31
N LEU A 71 -9.30 -0.29 4.18
CA LEU A 71 -8.95 -0.48 5.59
C LEU A 71 -10.03 -1.25 6.35
N LEU A 72 -11.31 -0.99 6.07
CA LEU A 72 -12.42 -1.75 6.65
C LEU A 72 -12.40 -3.23 6.24
N LYS A 73 -11.99 -3.51 5.00
CA LYS A 73 -11.92 -4.88 4.45
C LYS A 73 -10.68 -5.66 4.91
N HIS A 74 -9.52 -5.01 4.99
CA HIS A 74 -8.23 -5.67 5.22
C HIS A 74 -7.63 -5.41 6.60
N GLY A 75 -8.23 -4.51 7.39
CA GLY A 75 -7.73 -4.10 8.70
C GLY A 75 -6.89 -2.82 8.64
N HIS A 76 -6.28 -2.47 9.77
CA HIS A 76 -5.52 -1.24 9.93
C HIS A 76 -4.02 -1.49 10.10
N SER A 77 -3.54 -2.73 9.99
CA SER A 77 -2.13 -3.06 10.15
C SER A 77 -1.60 -3.80 8.93
N PHE A 78 -0.56 -3.23 8.33
CA PHE A 78 0.03 -3.72 7.10
C PHE A 78 1.56 -3.76 7.15
N GLU A 79 2.14 -4.61 6.32
CA GLU A 79 3.58 -4.77 6.13
C GLU A 79 3.94 -4.87 4.64
N LEU A 80 4.96 -4.12 4.23
CA LEU A 80 5.56 -4.23 2.91
C LEU A 80 6.74 -5.22 2.93
N SER A 81 6.72 -6.17 2.01
CA SER A 81 7.79 -7.15 1.79
C SER A 81 8.14 -7.24 0.30
N PHE A 82 9.36 -7.69 -0.03
CA PHE A 82 9.73 -7.98 -1.42
C PHE A 82 9.45 -9.45 -1.73
N ASN A 83 8.86 -9.70 -2.91
CA ASN A 83 8.79 -11.05 -3.43
C ASN A 83 10.12 -11.47 -4.10
N GLN A 84 10.18 -12.73 -4.56
CA GLN A 84 11.35 -13.27 -5.27
C GLN A 84 11.70 -12.52 -6.57
N ASN A 85 10.77 -11.73 -7.11
CA ASN A 85 10.94 -10.92 -8.31
C ASN A 85 11.29 -9.44 -8.01
N LYS A 86 11.54 -9.08 -6.74
CA LYS A 86 11.74 -7.68 -6.27
C LYS A 86 10.53 -6.77 -6.50
N GLU A 87 9.35 -7.35 -6.58
CA GLU A 87 8.09 -6.63 -6.58
C GLU A 87 7.66 -6.39 -5.14
N VAL A 88 7.05 -5.24 -4.89
CA VAL A 88 6.55 -4.88 -3.56
C VAL A 88 5.24 -5.63 -3.31
N LEU A 89 5.17 -6.35 -2.20
CA LEU A 89 3.98 -7.03 -1.70
C LEU A 89 3.51 -6.35 -0.43
N LEU A 90 2.26 -5.94 -0.42
CA LEU A 90 1.58 -5.51 0.79
C LEU A 90 0.90 -6.72 1.44
N ASN A 91 1.05 -6.87 2.74
CA ASN A 91 0.44 -7.94 3.53
C ASN A 91 -0.29 -7.32 4.71
N ALA A 92 -1.54 -7.72 4.94
CA ALA A 92 -2.27 -7.34 6.15
C ALA A 92 -1.80 -8.23 7.32
N THR A 93 -1.34 -7.61 8.41
CA THR A 93 -0.87 -8.31 9.62
C THR A 93 -1.97 -8.46 10.66
N GLU A 94 -2.94 -7.53 10.68
CA GLU A 94 -4.22 -7.73 11.36
C GLU A 94 -5.18 -8.40 10.40
N SER A 95 -5.33 -9.71 10.55
CA SER A 95 -6.40 -10.47 9.93
C SER A 95 -7.36 -10.85 11.05
N ASP A 96 -8.19 -9.89 11.49
CA ASP A 96 -9.32 -10.21 12.35
C ASP A 96 -10.40 -10.82 11.46
N MET A 97 -10.36 -12.16 11.36
CA MET A 97 -11.44 -12.98 10.82
C MET A 97 -12.61 -13.03 11.78
#